data_AF-A0A931Y499-F1
#
_entry.id   AF-A0A931Y499-F1
#
_cell.length_a   1.000
_cell.length_b   1.000
_cell.length_c   1.000
_cell.angle_alpha   90.00
_cell.angle_beta   90.00
_cell.angle_gamma   90.00
#
_symmetry.space_group_name_H-M   'P 1'
#
loop_
_entity.id
_entity.type
_entity.pdbx_description
1 polymer ?
#
loop_
_entity_poly.entity_id
_entity_poly.type
_entity_poly.pdbx_seq_one_letter_code
_entity_poly.pdbx_strand_id
1 'polypeptide(L)'
;MRRALRGALAPDPARFLAAAIVASAVVAFVAAAAGLARVLPILLDPEVPRRAARPFLVGLLALSVEIGALVGWPLGFVEAAIRSVERGEARARMALGEGPGRRVARLWPALIALSVAMAVGSLAWGRDARAPGRVARALVEEARVACEAEGQPRVVDVPLVRASWLCRPGRPPLLLGEGTGGSLDFLAGSFHVADDLSAVTLKDAQVLLATETPTRLRLGEARVIHLVPFSAPSSVPPVSRASAMVVAALVSAVLAVISALRSESPHRAIAWAVSIAGPAATLATLRACERAEISDARLVSVPLAAVAATLLARAAVLVARRAVARRRARYAPSPS
;
A
#
# COMPACT_ATOMS: atom_id res chain seq x y z
N MET A 1 14.16 12.80 -45.60
CA MET A 1 14.61 11.49 -45.05
C MET A 1 14.83 11.46 -43.53
N ARG A 2 15.71 12.29 -42.94
CA ARG A 2 15.99 12.28 -41.48
C ARG A 2 14.76 12.51 -40.57
N ARG A 3 13.77 13.31 -41.00
CA ARG A 3 12.52 13.51 -40.23
C ARG A 3 11.60 12.28 -40.28
N ALA A 4 11.49 11.61 -41.42
CA ALA A 4 10.67 10.40 -41.58
C ALA A 4 11.23 9.21 -40.76
N LEU A 5 12.55 9.02 -40.78
CA LEU A 5 13.24 8.02 -39.94
C LEU A 5 13.08 8.31 -38.43
N ARG A 6 13.05 9.59 -38.01
CA ARG A 6 12.79 9.97 -36.62
C ARG A 6 11.36 9.66 -36.16
N GLY A 7 10.39 9.68 -37.07
CA GLY A 7 8.99 9.31 -36.77
C GLY A 7 8.83 7.81 -36.53
N ALA A 8 9.41 6.98 -37.42
CA ALA A 8 9.38 5.52 -37.30
C ALA A 8 10.16 4.99 -36.07
N LEU A 9 11.16 5.75 -35.61
CA LEU A 9 11.97 5.42 -34.44
C LEU A 9 11.53 6.14 -33.16
N ALA A 10 10.38 6.84 -33.10
CA ALA A 10 9.94 7.45 -31.84
C ALA A 10 9.78 6.36 -30.76
N PRO A 11 10.30 6.54 -29.53
CA PRO A 11 9.96 5.65 -28.43
C PRO A 11 8.45 5.72 -28.28
N ASP A 12 7.79 4.60 -28.51
CA ASP A 12 6.34 4.55 -28.44
C ASP A 12 5.95 4.69 -26.96
N PRO A 13 5.45 5.87 -26.52
CA PRO A 13 5.06 6.07 -25.14
C PRO A 13 3.99 5.06 -24.74
N ALA A 14 3.21 4.53 -25.69
CA ALA A 14 2.25 3.47 -25.44
C ALA A 14 2.93 2.17 -25.00
N ARG A 15 4.11 1.81 -25.51
CA ARG A 15 4.85 0.61 -25.07
C ARG A 15 5.36 0.74 -23.64
N PHE A 16 5.87 1.92 -23.27
CA PHE A 16 6.31 2.19 -21.90
C PHE A 16 5.13 2.18 -20.94
N LEU A 17 4.03 2.86 -21.32
CA LEU A 17 2.80 2.88 -20.55
C LEU A 17 2.22 1.47 -20.37
N ALA A 18 2.10 0.69 -21.45
CA ALA A 18 1.60 -0.68 -21.38
C ALA A 18 2.47 -1.56 -20.47
N ALA A 19 3.80 -1.46 -20.58
CA ALA A 19 4.71 -2.19 -19.69
C ALA A 19 4.54 -1.78 -18.22
N ALA A 20 4.38 -0.48 -17.94
CA ALA A 20 4.10 0.02 -16.59
C ALA A 20 2.76 -0.47 -16.04
N ILE A 21 1.70 -0.45 -16.86
CA ILE A 21 0.36 -0.95 -16.47
C ILE A 21 0.44 -2.44 -16.14
N VAL A 22 1.04 -3.25 -17.01
CA VAL A 22 1.19 -4.71 -16.80
C VAL A 22 2.00 -4.98 -15.53
N ALA A 23 3.15 -4.33 -15.36
CA ALA A 23 3.97 -4.50 -14.16
C ALA A 23 3.23 -4.06 -12.89
N SER A 24 2.49 -2.95 -12.94
CA SER A 24 1.67 -2.47 -11.81
C SER A 24 0.54 -3.45 -11.47
N ALA A 25 -0.13 -4.02 -12.48
CA ALA A 25 -1.17 -5.03 -12.28
C ALA A 25 -0.60 -6.31 -11.66
N VAL A 26 0.55 -6.79 -12.12
CA VAL A 26 1.23 -7.98 -11.56
C VAL A 26 1.62 -7.73 -10.11
N VAL A 27 2.25 -6.58 -9.80
CA VAL A 27 2.64 -6.28 -8.42
C VAL A 27 1.41 -6.07 -7.53
N ALA A 28 0.36 -5.41 -8.01
CA ALA A 28 -0.90 -5.26 -7.28
C ALA A 28 -1.53 -6.62 -7.00
N PHE A 29 -1.54 -7.54 -7.96
CA PHE A 29 -2.05 -8.90 -7.76
C PHE A 29 -1.26 -9.65 -6.68
N VAL A 30 0.08 -9.59 -6.71
CA VAL A 30 0.93 -10.22 -5.68
C VAL A 30 0.68 -9.60 -4.30
N ALA A 31 0.56 -8.26 -4.22
CA ALA A 31 0.24 -7.56 -2.98
C ALA A 31 -1.14 -7.95 -2.44
N ALA A 32 -2.14 -8.05 -3.32
CA ALA A 32 -3.49 -8.47 -2.97
C ALA A 32 -3.51 -9.91 -2.46
N ALA A 33 -2.82 -10.84 -3.14
CA ALA A 33 -2.71 -12.23 -2.70
C ALA A 33 -2.02 -12.34 -1.34
N ALA A 34 -0.93 -11.60 -1.12
CA ALA A 34 -0.21 -11.59 0.15
C ALA A 34 -1.06 -11.01 1.30
N GLY A 35 -1.82 -9.95 1.05
CA GLY A 35 -2.73 -9.40 2.06
C GLY A 35 -3.96 -10.27 2.28
N LEU A 36 -4.50 -10.89 1.23
CA LEU A 36 -5.60 -11.86 1.34
C LEU A 36 -5.18 -13.05 2.21
N ALA A 37 -3.98 -13.59 2.02
CA ALA A 37 -3.46 -14.68 2.86
C ALA A 37 -3.44 -14.33 4.36
N ARG A 38 -3.27 -13.06 4.72
CA ARG A 38 -3.30 -12.59 6.12
C ARG A 38 -4.72 -12.43 6.66
N VAL A 39 -5.67 -12.06 5.80
CA VAL A 39 -7.08 -11.84 6.19
C VAL A 39 -7.90 -13.13 6.05
N LEU A 40 -7.40 -14.11 5.30
CA LEU A 40 -8.07 -15.38 5.01
C LEU A 40 -8.55 -16.14 6.27
N PRO A 41 -7.77 -16.23 7.37
CA PRO A 41 -8.27 -16.87 8.59
C PRO A 41 -9.58 -16.24 9.11
N ILE A 42 -9.68 -14.91 9.06
CA ILE A 42 -10.88 -14.17 9.48
C ILE A 42 -12.04 -14.40 8.51
N LEU A 43 -11.77 -14.57 7.21
CA LEU A 43 -12.79 -14.81 6.19
C LEU A 43 -13.32 -16.24 6.15
N LEU A 44 -12.51 -17.19 6.63
CA LEU A 44 -12.88 -18.60 6.72
C LEU A 44 -13.59 -18.93 8.04
N ASP A 45 -13.62 -17.99 8.98
CA ASP A 45 -14.36 -18.15 10.22
C ASP A 45 -15.88 -18.22 9.93
N PRO A 46 -16.55 -19.35 10.26
CA PRO A 46 -17.98 -19.51 10.01
C PRO A 46 -18.84 -18.56 10.86
N GLU A 47 -18.30 -17.98 11.92
CA GLU A 47 -19.00 -17.05 12.82
C GLU A 47 -18.96 -15.61 12.29
N VAL A 48 -18.06 -15.31 11.34
CA VAL A 48 -17.95 -13.99 10.71
C VAL A 48 -18.87 -13.91 9.48
N PRO A 49 -19.83 -12.96 9.45
CA PRO A 49 -20.73 -12.82 8.31
C PRO A 49 -19.95 -12.37 7.07
N ARG A 50 -20.20 -13.01 5.91
CA ARG A 50 -19.52 -12.68 4.64
C ARG A 50 -19.63 -11.20 4.24
N ARG A 51 -20.67 -10.49 4.70
CA ARG A 51 -20.83 -9.04 4.48
C ARG A 51 -19.77 -8.21 5.22
N ALA A 52 -19.34 -8.65 6.41
CA ALA A 52 -18.24 -8.04 7.15
C ALA A 52 -16.88 -8.21 6.46
N ALA A 53 -16.75 -9.07 5.44
CA ALA A 53 -15.53 -9.15 4.63
C ALA A 53 -15.30 -7.90 3.76
N ARG A 54 -16.37 -7.20 3.37
CA ARG A 54 -16.31 -6.15 2.35
C ARG A 54 -15.37 -5.00 2.71
N PRO A 55 -15.40 -4.40 3.92
CA PRO A 55 -14.47 -3.33 4.28
C PRO A 55 -13.00 -3.77 4.20
N PHE A 56 -12.68 -5.00 4.59
CA PHE A 56 -11.33 -5.55 4.47
C PHE A 56 -10.88 -5.68 3.02
N LEU A 57 -11.74 -6.24 2.15
CA LEU A 57 -11.42 -6.42 0.74
C LEU A 57 -11.23 -5.07 0.04
N VAL A 58 -12.07 -4.08 0.33
CA VAL A 58 -11.93 -2.73 -0.23
C VAL A 58 -10.60 -2.09 0.19
N GLY A 59 -10.27 -2.14 1.48
CA GLY A 59 -9.00 -1.62 1.98
C GLY A 59 -7.78 -2.34 1.39
N LEU A 60 -7.86 -3.67 1.31
CA LEU A 60 -6.82 -4.51 0.71
C LEU A 60 -6.60 -4.15 -0.77
N LEU A 61 -7.67 -4.01 -1.55
CA LEU A 61 -7.58 -3.66 -2.96
C LEU A 61 -6.98 -2.26 -3.13
N ALA A 62 -7.42 -1.27 -2.35
CA ALA A 62 -6.88 0.09 -2.40
C ALA A 62 -5.37 0.12 -2.10
N LEU A 63 -4.93 -0.57 -1.03
CA LEU A 63 -3.51 -0.71 -0.68
C LEU A 63 -2.72 -1.44 -1.77
N SER A 64 -3.28 -2.49 -2.34
CA SER A 64 -2.64 -3.28 -3.40
C SER A 64 -2.43 -2.47 -4.67
N VAL A 65 -3.39 -1.62 -5.04
CA VAL A 65 -3.26 -0.68 -6.16
C VAL A 65 -2.20 0.38 -5.86
N GLU A 66 -2.15 0.93 -4.64
CA GLU A 66 -1.13 1.90 -4.23
C GLU A 66 0.29 1.30 -4.33
N ILE A 67 0.50 0.09 -3.80
CA ILE A 67 1.78 -0.63 -3.88
C ILE A 67 2.12 -1.00 -5.33
N GLY A 68 1.14 -1.50 -6.07
CA GLY A 68 1.28 -1.86 -7.48
C GLY A 68 1.72 -0.68 -8.33
N ALA A 69 1.09 0.48 -8.15
CA ALA A 69 1.48 1.70 -8.85
C ALA A 69 2.87 2.19 -8.44
N LEU A 70 3.18 2.22 -7.14
CA LEU A 70 4.47 2.69 -6.61
C LEU A 70 5.65 1.87 -7.14
N VAL A 71 5.51 0.54 -7.16
CA VAL A 71 6.61 -0.39 -7.46
C VAL A 71 6.59 -0.82 -8.93
N GLY A 72 5.42 -1.12 -9.48
CA GLY A 72 5.25 -1.65 -10.82
C GLY A 72 5.53 -0.66 -11.92
N TRP A 73 5.25 0.63 -11.73
CA TRP A 73 5.55 1.65 -12.72
C TRP A 73 7.07 1.79 -13.00
N PRO A 74 7.95 1.99 -11.99
CA PRO A 74 9.40 1.94 -12.20
C PRO A 74 9.88 0.65 -12.87
N LEU A 75 9.36 -0.51 -12.47
CA LEU A 75 9.70 -1.81 -13.05
C LEU A 75 9.36 -1.91 -14.53
N GLY A 76 8.12 -1.57 -14.91
CA GLY A 76 7.66 -1.67 -16.29
C GLY A 76 8.40 -0.71 -17.22
N PHE A 77 8.74 0.49 -16.73
CA PHE A 77 9.54 1.45 -17.48
C PHE A 77 10.99 0.98 -17.69
N VAL A 78 11.60 0.37 -16.67
CA VAL A 78 12.92 -0.24 -16.79
C VAL A 78 12.91 -1.42 -17.76
N GLU A 79 11.90 -2.27 -17.69
CA GLU A 79 11.74 -3.41 -18.61
C GLU A 79 11.58 -2.93 -20.06
N ALA A 80 10.76 -1.90 -20.31
CA ALA A 80 10.62 -1.30 -21.63
C ALA A 80 11.94 -0.67 -22.13
N ALA A 81 12.70 -0.02 -21.24
CA ALA A 81 14.01 0.53 -21.56
C ALA A 81 15.01 -0.57 -21.94
N ILE A 82 15.06 -1.67 -21.18
CA ILE A 82 15.92 -2.83 -21.48
C ILE A 82 15.54 -3.42 -22.84
N ARG A 83 14.26 -3.68 -23.11
CA ARG A 83 13.82 -4.20 -24.43
C ARG A 83 14.21 -3.26 -25.58
N SER A 84 14.17 -1.94 -25.37
CA SER A 84 14.60 -0.96 -26.37
C SER A 84 16.12 -0.99 -26.59
N VAL A 85 16.92 -1.31 -25.56
CA VAL A 85 18.37 -1.53 -25.68
C VAL A 85 18.66 -2.85 -26.40
N GLU A 86 17.99 -3.94 -26.04
CA GLU A 86 18.15 -5.26 -26.67
C GLU A 86 17.82 -5.24 -28.17
N ARG A 87 16.78 -4.50 -28.58
CA ARG A 87 16.42 -4.30 -30.00
C ARG A 87 17.35 -3.35 -30.77
N GLY A 88 18.32 -2.74 -30.10
CA GLY A 88 19.20 -1.75 -30.71
C GLY A 88 18.56 -0.38 -30.98
N GLU A 89 17.25 -0.20 -30.76
CA GLU A 89 16.54 1.08 -30.90
C GLU A 89 17.21 2.17 -30.06
N ALA A 90 17.62 1.85 -28.84
CA ALA A 90 18.28 2.78 -27.95
C ALA A 90 19.65 3.24 -28.48
N ARG A 91 20.41 2.36 -29.12
CA ARG A 91 21.71 2.69 -29.72
C ARG A 91 21.53 3.50 -31.00
N ALA A 92 20.60 3.11 -31.87
CA ALA A 92 20.24 3.85 -33.08
C ALA A 92 19.86 5.31 -32.75
N ARG A 93 19.04 5.52 -31.72
CA ARG A 93 18.68 6.87 -31.25
C ARG A 93 19.87 7.65 -30.68
N MET A 94 20.79 6.99 -29.96
CA MET A 94 22.00 7.67 -29.46
C MET A 94 22.90 8.11 -30.62
N ALA A 95 23.04 7.27 -31.66
CA ALA A 95 23.77 7.62 -32.88
C ALA A 95 23.13 8.81 -33.63
N LEU A 96 21.81 8.98 -33.51
CA LEU A 96 21.09 10.15 -34.03
C LEU A 96 21.17 11.39 -33.12
N GLY A 97 21.96 11.34 -32.03
CA GLY A 97 22.15 12.44 -31.08
C GLY A 97 21.07 12.57 -30.01
N GLU A 98 20.16 11.60 -29.87
CA GLU A 98 19.12 11.62 -28.83
C GLU A 98 19.62 11.01 -27.52
N GLY A 99 19.99 11.90 -26.59
CA GLY A 99 20.39 11.54 -25.23
C GLY A 99 19.25 10.99 -24.36
N PRO A 100 19.58 10.34 -23.22
CA PRO A 100 18.61 9.66 -22.37
C PRO A 100 17.58 10.61 -21.73
N GLY A 101 17.99 11.85 -21.38
CA GLY A 101 17.08 12.84 -20.80
C GLY A 101 15.95 13.23 -21.74
N ARG A 102 16.24 13.42 -23.03
CA ARG A 102 15.22 13.74 -24.04
C ARG A 102 14.22 12.60 -24.25
N ARG A 103 14.66 11.34 -24.08
CA ARG A 103 13.74 10.18 -24.14
C ARG A 103 12.80 10.15 -22.96
N VAL A 104 13.32 10.35 -21.75
CA VAL A 104 12.48 10.42 -20.54
C VAL A 104 11.48 11.58 -20.65
N ALA A 105 11.90 12.74 -21.18
CA ALA A 105 10.99 13.87 -21.39
C ALA A 105 9.80 13.53 -22.30
N ARG A 106 9.98 12.65 -23.31
CA ARG A 106 8.86 12.17 -24.15
C ARG A 106 7.88 11.25 -23.41
N LEU A 107 8.29 10.67 -22.28
CA LEU A 107 7.43 9.83 -21.44
C LEU A 107 6.53 10.66 -20.51
N TRP A 108 6.65 12.00 -20.51
CA TRP A 108 5.90 12.88 -19.60
C TRP A 108 4.38 12.65 -19.60
N PRO A 109 3.68 12.45 -20.75
CA PRO A 109 2.25 12.17 -20.73
C PRO A 109 1.91 10.86 -19.98
N ALA A 110 2.71 9.81 -20.19
CA ALA A 110 2.55 8.54 -19.48
C ALA A 110 2.86 8.69 -17.99
N LEU A 111 3.89 9.48 -17.65
CA LEU A 111 4.26 9.77 -16.27
C LEU A 111 3.12 10.52 -15.55
N ILE A 112 2.52 11.55 -16.17
CA ILE A 112 1.38 12.29 -15.62
C ILE A 112 0.19 11.36 -15.39
N ALA A 113 -0.18 10.54 -16.38
CA ALA A 113 -1.33 9.65 -16.26
C ALA A 113 -1.18 8.68 -15.07
N LEU A 114 0.02 8.10 -14.91
CA LEU A 114 0.32 7.21 -13.79
C LEU A 114 0.40 7.96 -12.46
N SER A 115 0.93 9.18 -12.43
CA SER A 115 0.90 10.06 -11.24
C SER A 115 -0.52 10.35 -10.78
N VAL A 116 -1.45 10.65 -11.70
CA VAL A 116 -2.86 10.89 -11.36
C VAL A 116 -3.50 9.63 -10.79
N ALA A 117 -3.32 8.48 -11.44
CA ALA A 117 -3.85 7.20 -10.95
C ALA A 117 -3.32 6.87 -9.55
N MET A 118 -2.03 7.08 -9.32
CA MET A 118 -1.38 6.88 -8.03
C MET A 118 -1.88 7.87 -6.96
N ALA A 119 -2.04 9.15 -7.31
CA ALA A 119 -2.57 10.16 -6.41
C ALA A 119 -4.00 9.80 -5.95
N VAL A 120 -4.86 9.37 -6.88
CA VAL A 120 -6.24 8.94 -6.57
C VAL A 120 -6.23 7.73 -5.65
N GLY A 121 -5.42 6.70 -5.94
CA GLY A 121 -5.29 5.52 -5.10
C GLY A 121 -4.78 5.84 -3.68
N SER A 122 -3.75 6.69 -3.60
CA SER A 122 -3.17 7.10 -2.31
C SER A 122 -4.09 8.01 -1.50
N LEU A 123 -4.88 8.87 -2.15
CA LEU A 123 -5.89 9.69 -1.48
C LEU A 123 -7.04 8.83 -0.94
N ALA A 124 -7.51 7.85 -1.72
CA ALA A 124 -8.57 6.94 -1.30
C ALA A 124 -8.13 6.14 -0.06
N TRP A 125 -6.96 5.49 -0.14
CA TRP A 125 -6.42 4.72 0.98
C TRP A 125 -6.02 5.59 2.18
N GLY A 126 -5.40 6.75 1.94
CA GLY A 126 -4.96 7.67 2.99
C GLY A 126 -6.11 8.22 3.83
N ARG A 127 -7.30 8.38 3.25
CA ARG A 127 -8.51 8.75 4.01
C ARG A 127 -8.87 7.68 5.03
N ASP A 128 -8.87 6.42 4.62
CA ASP A 128 -9.24 5.29 5.50
C ASP A 128 -8.15 4.98 6.53
N ALA A 129 -6.89 5.09 6.13
CA ALA A 129 -5.76 4.96 7.04
C ALA A 129 -5.75 6.02 8.16
N ARG A 130 -6.29 7.23 7.92
CA ARG A 130 -6.41 8.29 8.93
C ARG A 130 -7.54 8.06 9.93
N ALA A 131 -8.54 7.27 9.57
CA ALA A 131 -9.73 7.05 10.40
C ALA A 131 -10.11 5.56 10.42
N PRO A 132 -9.25 4.70 11.00
CA PRO A 132 -9.48 3.26 11.06
C PRO A 132 -10.80 2.89 11.79
N GLY A 133 -11.30 3.76 12.66
CA GLY A 133 -12.60 3.61 13.31
C GLY A 133 -13.79 3.56 12.35
N ARG A 134 -13.70 4.14 11.15
CA ARG A 134 -14.74 3.99 10.13
C ARG A 134 -14.87 2.54 9.64
N VAL A 135 -13.75 1.83 9.53
CA VAL A 135 -13.74 0.41 9.15
C VAL A 135 -14.35 -0.41 10.28
N ALA A 136 -13.94 -0.19 11.53
CA ALA A 136 -14.51 -0.88 12.69
C ALA A 136 -16.03 -0.64 12.80
N ARG A 137 -16.49 0.61 12.61
CA ARG A 137 -17.91 0.96 12.61
C ARG A 137 -18.67 0.26 11.49
N ALA A 138 -18.11 0.22 10.28
CA ALA A 138 -18.72 -0.50 9.16
C ALA A 138 -18.81 -2.01 9.43
N LEU A 139 -17.81 -2.61 10.08
CA LEU A 139 -17.85 -4.02 10.48
C LEU A 139 -18.94 -4.31 11.51
N VAL A 140 -19.03 -3.49 12.55
CA VAL A 140 -20.06 -3.61 13.59
C VAL A 140 -21.45 -3.48 12.98
N GLU A 141 -21.65 -2.52 12.07
CA GLU A 141 -22.94 -2.27 11.44
C GLU A 141 -23.33 -3.37 10.45
N GLU A 142 -22.41 -3.84 9.61
CA GLU A 142 -22.67 -4.96 8.69
C GLU A 142 -22.97 -6.26 9.47
N ALA A 143 -22.30 -6.49 10.60
CA ALA A 143 -22.59 -7.61 11.49
C ALA A 143 -23.97 -7.47 12.17
N ARG A 144 -24.36 -6.25 12.56
CA ARG A 144 -25.69 -5.97 13.08
C ARG A 144 -26.77 -6.25 12.05
N VAL A 145 -26.60 -5.78 10.82
CA VAL A 145 -27.54 -6.02 9.71
C VAL A 145 -27.63 -7.53 9.40
N ALA A 146 -26.51 -8.25 9.45
CA ALA A 146 -26.51 -9.70 9.30
C ALA A 146 -27.26 -10.41 10.43
N CYS A 147 -27.12 -9.91 11.66
CA CYS A 147 -27.80 -10.39 12.85
C CYS A 147 -29.33 -10.16 12.79
N GLU A 148 -29.77 -8.99 12.32
CA GLU A 148 -31.20 -8.65 12.17
C GLU A 148 -31.88 -9.44 11.04
N ALA A 149 -31.12 -9.83 10.01
CA ALA A 149 -31.63 -10.64 8.91
C ALA A 149 -31.89 -12.11 9.30
N GLU A 150 -31.35 -12.58 10.42
CA GLU A 150 -31.47 -13.97 10.87
C GLU A 150 -32.77 -14.15 11.69
N GLY A 151 -33.62 -15.09 11.27
CA GLY A 151 -34.90 -15.36 11.94
C GLY A 151 -34.79 -16.25 13.19
N GLN A 152 -33.58 -16.69 13.56
CA GLN A 152 -33.31 -17.60 14.66
C GLN A 152 -32.33 -17.00 15.67
N PRO A 153 -32.37 -17.42 16.95
CA PRO A 153 -31.37 -17.00 17.93
C PRO A 153 -29.96 -17.40 17.47
N ARG A 154 -29.08 -16.42 17.33
CA ARG A 154 -27.70 -16.62 16.85
C ARG A 154 -26.76 -15.61 17.50
N VAL A 155 -25.50 -15.99 17.63
CA VAL A 155 -24.39 -15.09 17.98
C VAL A 155 -23.61 -14.81 16.70
N VAL A 156 -23.38 -13.53 16.41
CA VAL A 156 -22.64 -13.09 15.23
C VAL A 156 -21.43 -12.30 15.69
N ASP A 157 -20.24 -12.84 15.44
CA ASP A 157 -18.99 -12.24 15.90
C ASP A 157 -18.56 -11.06 15.04
N VAL A 158 -18.06 -10.03 15.70
CA VAL A 158 -17.54 -8.81 15.06
C VAL A 158 -16.01 -8.87 15.12
N PRO A 159 -15.32 -9.14 14.00
CA PRO A 159 -13.87 -9.22 13.99
C PRO A 159 -13.22 -7.89 14.39
N LEU A 160 -12.02 -7.97 15.00
CA LEU A 160 -11.22 -6.85 15.55
C LEU A 160 -11.75 -6.18 16.82
N VAL A 161 -13.07 -6.15 17.02
CA VAL A 161 -13.68 -5.43 18.15
C VAL A 161 -13.85 -6.31 19.39
N ARG A 162 -13.63 -7.64 19.26
CA ARG A 162 -13.87 -8.63 20.33
C ARG A 162 -15.25 -8.47 20.95
N ALA A 163 -16.24 -8.34 20.07
CA ALA A 163 -17.63 -8.17 20.45
C ALA A 163 -18.51 -9.02 19.53
N SER A 164 -19.67 -9.41 20.02
CA SER A 164 -20.58 -10.30 19.32
C SER A 164 -22.00 -9.77 19.44
N TRP A 165 -22.74 -9.76 18.33
CA TRP A 165 -24.16 -9.41 18.33
C TRP A 165 -24.99 -10.63 18.76
N LEU A 166 -25.81 -10.44 19.79
CA LEU A 166 -26.80 -11.40 20.25
C LEU A 166 -28.12 -11.16 19.51
N CYS A 167 -28.42 -12.02 18.56
CA CYS A 167 -29.62 -11.98 17.73
C CYS A 167 -30.72 -12.77 18.41
N ARG A 168 -31.91 -12.17 18.56
CA ARG A 168 -33.10 -12.87 19.03
C ARG A 168 -34.32 -12.45 18.22
N PRO A 169 -35.17 -13.39 17.79
CA PRO A 169 -36.36 -13.07 17.03
C PRO A 169 -37.29 -12.16 17.84
N GLY A 170 -37.76 -11.08 17.21
CA GLY A 170 -38.68 -10.11 17.82
C GLY A 170 -38.04 -9.19 18.87
N ARG A 171 -36.71 -9.14 19.00
CA ARG A 171 -36.01 -8.19 19.87
C ARG A 171 -34.87 -7.49 19.10
N PRO A 172 -34.55 -6.23 19.45
CA PRO A 172 -33.39 -5.56 18.87
C PRO A 172 -32.11 -6.32 19.23
N PRO A 173 -31.11 -6.36 18.33
CA PRO A 173 -29.85 -7.01 18.61
C PRO A 173 -29.11 -6.30 19.75
N LEU A 174 -28.47 -7.08 20.62
CA LEU A 174 -27.66 -6.57 21.73
C LEU A 174 -26.20 -6.95 21.51
N LEU A 175 -25.30 -5.99 21.56
CA LEU A 175 -23.87 -6.23 21.43
C LEU A 175 -23.33 -6.67 22.78
N LEU A 176 -22.83 -7.90 22.84
CA LEU A 176 -22.01 -8.41 23.94
C LEU A 176 -20.55 -8.07 23.65
N GLY A 177 -19.84 -7.52 24.63
CA GLY A 177 -18.40 -7.33 24.53
C GLY A 177 -17.70 -7.60 25.84
N GLU A 178 -16.45 -8.01 25.74
CA GLU A 178 -15.56 -8.24 26.87
C GLU A 178 -14.74 -6.97 27.14
N GLY A 179 -14.79 -6.47 28.37
CA GLY A 179 -13.97 -5.38 28.85
C GLY A 179 -12.50 -5.75 28.94
N THR A 180 -11.62 -4.77 28.81
CA THR A 180 -10.18 -4.95 28.98
C THR A 180 -9.87 -5.44 30.40
N GLY A 181 -9.27 -6.64 30.51
CA GLY A 181 -8.96 -7.26 31.80
C GLY A 181 -9.84 -8.46 32.18
N GLY A 182 -10.79 -8.87 31.32
CA GLY A 182 -11.53 -10.13 31.47
C GLY A 182 -12.55 -10.17 32.62
N SER A 183 -12.79 -9.05 33.30
CA SER A 183 -13.65 -8.96 34.49
C SER A 183 -14.93 -8.16 34.29
N LEU A 184 -15.17 -7.62 33.09
CA LEU A 184 -16.26 -6.69 32.85
C LEU A 184 -16.94 -7.00 31.52
N ASP A 185 -18.02 -7.77 31.56
CA ASP A 185 -18.86 -8.01 30.40
C ASP A 185 -19.89 -6.89 30.28
N PHE A 186 -20.08 -6.39 29.06
CA PHE A 186 -21.10 -5.40 28.76
C PHE A 186 -22.05 -5.88 27.68
N LEU A 187 -23.31 -5.47 27.82
CA LEU A 187 -24.33 -5.56 26.78
C LEU A 187 -24.69 -4.13 26.35
N ALA A 188 -24.78 -3.83 25.06
CA ALA A 188 -25.19 -2.52 24.59
C ALA A 188 -26.17 -2.62 23.41
N GLY A 189 -27.12 -1.69 23.33
CA GLY A 189 -28.04 -1.61 22.18
C GLY A 189 -27.40 -0.93 20.96
N SER A 190 -26.37 -0.12 21.18
CA SER A 190 -25.58 0.47 20.10
C SER A 190 -24.12 0.64 20.50
N PHE A 191 -23.25 0.63 19.50
CA PHE A 191 -21.81 0.71 19.66
C PHE A 191 -21.22 1.64 18.61
N HIS A 192 -20.54 2.69 19.06
CA HIS A 192 -19.94 3.69 18.20
C HIS A 192 -18.46 3.84 18.54
N VAL A 193 -17.59 3.47 17.60
CA VAL A 193 -16.14 3.69 17.74
C VAL A 193 -15.79 5.06 17.18
N ALA A 194 -14.96 5.81 17.89
CA ALA A 194 -14.36 7.03 17.37
C ALA A 194 -13.46 6.73 16.16
N ASP A 195 -13.32 7.70 15.26
CA ASP A 195 -12.59 7.53 14.00
C ASP A 195 -11.11 7.14 14.20
N ASP A 196 -10.50 7.58 15.29
CA ASP A 196 -9.11 7.30 15.69
C ASP A 196 -8.95 6.06 16.59
N LEU A 197 -10.05 5.34 16.88
CA LEU A 197 -10.13 4.22 17.83
C LEU A 197 -9.80 4.57 19.29
N SER A 198 -9.69 5.85 19.65
CA SER A 198 -9.31 6.26 21.02
C SER A 198 -10.46 6.21 22.01
N ALA A 199 -11.70 6.19 21.50
CA ALA A 199 -12.90 6.16 22.30
C ALA A 199 -13.98 5.25 21.69
N VAL A 200 -14.79 4.68 22.57
CA VAL A 200 -15.99 3.92 22.24
C VAL A 200 -17.15 4.50 23.04
N THR A 201 -18.29 4.67 22.38
CA THR A 201 -19.55 5.10 22.99
C THR A 201 -20.56 3.98 22.86
N LEU A 202 -21.08 3.53 23.98
CA LEU A 202 -22.12 2.51 24.11
C LEU A 202 -23.42 3.21 24.52
N LYS A 203 -24.53 2.92 23.86
CA LYS A 203 -25.86 3.35 24.34
C LYS A 203 -26.68 2.18 24.83
N ASP A 204 -27.52 2.45 25.82
CA ASP A 204 -28.30 1.44 26.54
C ASP A 204 -27.41 0.31 27.09
N ALA A 205 -26.25 0.71 27.62
CA ALA A 205 -25.25 -0.22 28.11
C ALA A 205 -25.70 -0.85 29.43
N GLN A 206 -25.36 -2.12 29.60
CA GLN A 206 -25.58 -2.88 30.82
C GLN A 206 -24.27 -3.57 31.15
N VAL A 207 -23.71 -3.21 32.28
CA VAL A 207 -22.43 -3.76 32.74
C VAL A 207 -22.72 -4.74 33.85
N LEU A 208 -22.14 -5.94 33.74
CA LEU A 208 -22.13 -6.94 34.79
C LEU A 208 -20.86 -6.74 35.60
N LEU A 209 -21.01 -6.30 36.85
CA LEU A 209 -19.90 -6.18 37.78
C LEU A 209 -19.70 -7.52 38.50
N ALA A 210 -18.53 -8.13 38.29
CA ALA A 210 -18.12 -9.34 39.00
C ALA A 210 -17.72 -9.00 40.45
N THR A 211 -18.72 -8.75 41.29
CA THR A 211 -18.61 -8.63 42.75
C THR A 211 -19.12 -9.90 43.43
N GLU A 212 -18.94 -10.07 44.74
CA GLU A 212 -19.47 -11.23 45.51
C GLU A 212 -20.97 -11.46 45.29
N THR A 213 -21.71 -10.37 45.00
CA THR A 213 -23.08 -10.43 44.46
C THR A 213 -23.09 -9.79 43.07
N PRO A 214 -23.50 -10.49 42.00
CA PRO A 214 -23.46 -9.94 40.64
C PRO A 214 -24.44 -8.78 40.52
N THR A 215 -23.92 -7.56 40.38
CA THR A 215 -24.72 -6.35 40.26
C THR A 215 -24.80 -5.92 38.79
N ARG A 216 -26.01 -5.75 38.28
CA ARG A 216 -26.26 -5.27 36.91
C ARG A 216 -26.45 -3.76 36.91
N LEU A 217 -25.49 -3.04 36.37
CA LEU A 217 -25.55 -1.59 36.21
C LEU A 217 -26.14 -1.25 34.83
N ARG A 218 -27.24 -0.50 34.77
CA ARG A 218 -27.80 0.00 33.51
C ARG A 218 -27.41 1.47 33.31
N LEU A 219 -26.76 1.75 32.20
CA LEU A 219 -26.29 3.07 31.79
C LEU A 219 -27.00 3.49 30.51
N GLY A 220 -27.54 4.71 30.46
CA GLY A 220 -28.11 5.25 29.21
C GLY A 220 -27.04 5.44 28.14
N GLU A 221 -25.87 5.93 28.56
CA GLU A 221 -24.70 6.09 27.72
C GLU A 221 -23.44 5.80 28.55
N ALA A 222 -22.52 5.01 27.98
CA ALA A 222 -21.22 4.75 28.55
C ALA A 222 -20.16 5.11 27.51
N ARG A 223 -19.25 6.01 27.87
CA ARG A 223 -18.15 6.43 27.01
C ARG A 223 -16.84 5.96 27.61
N VAL A 224 -16.16 5.07 26.90
CA VAL A 224 -14.81 4.63 27.22
C VAL A 224 -13.85 5.45 26.39
N ILE A 225 -12.92 6.13 27.04
CA ILE A 225 -11.88 6.95 26.40
C ILE A 225 -10.50 6.36 26.73
N HIS A 226 -9.47 6.78 25.99
CA HIS A 226 -8.09 6.31 26.14
C HIS A 226 -7.93 4.80 25.89
N LEU A 227 -8.69 4.25 24.95
CA LEU A 227 -8.46 2.90 24.45
C LEU A 227 -7.11 2.84 23.74
N VAL A 228 -6.36 1.76 23.97
CA VAL A 228 -5.13 1.50 23.22
C VAL A 228 -5.54 1.10 21.80
N PRO A 229 -5.28 1.91 20.78
CA PRO A 229 -5.72 1.59 19.43
C PRO A 229 -4.95 0.37 18.92
N PHE A 230 -5.65 -0.65 18.42
CA PHE A 230 -5.00 -1.81 17.80
C PHE A 230 -4.33 -1.45 16.46
N SER A 231 -4.68 -0.32 15.87
CA SER A 231 -4.01 0.28 14.72
C SER A 231 -3.82 1.78 14.93
N ALA A 232 -2.58 2.26 14.87
CA ALA A 232 -2.31 3.70 14.91
C ALA A 232 -2.91 4.38 13.66
N PRO A 233 -3.78 5.40 13.80
CA PRO A 233 -4.22 6.20 12.67
C PRO A 233 -3.02 6.87 12.01
N SER A 234 -3.05 7.00 10.69
CA SER A 234 -2.02 7.77 9.98
C SER A 234 -2.10 9.24 10.41
N SER A 235 -1.05 9.74 11.04
CA SER A 235 -0.90 11.15 11.42
C SER A 235 -0.67 12.05 10.20
N VAL A 236 -0.33 11.46 9.06
CA VAL A 236 -0.02 12.19 7.82
C VAL A 236 -1.31 12.55 7.06
N PRO A 237 -1.50 13.83 6.69
CA PRO A 237 -2.62 14.23 5.85
C PRO A 237 -2.64 13.46 4.51
N PRO A 238 -3.81 13.00 4.01
CA PRO A 238 -3.89 12.19 2.80
C PRO A 238 -3.27 12.85 1.57
N VAL A 239 -3.38 14.18 1.46
CA VAL A 239 -2.80 14.96 0.35
C VAL A 239 -1.27 14.98 0.42
N SER A 240 -0.70 15.19 1.60
CA SER A 240 0.76 15.18 1.82
C SER A 240 1.35 13.79 1.58
N ARG A 241 0.64 12.72 1.99
CA ARG A 241 1.02 11.33 1.67
C ARG A 241 1.02 11.10 0.16
N ALA A 242 -0.08 11.43 -0.51
CA ALA A 242 -0.23 11.19 -1.93
C ALA A 242 0.83 11.93 -2.75
N SER A 243 1.11 13.19 -2.41
CA SER A 243 2.15 13.98 -3.08
C SER A 243 3.55 13.39 -2.86
N ALA A 244 3.90 13.01 -1.62
CA ALA A 244 5.17 12.39 -1.31
C ALA A 244 5.38 11.07 -2.06
N MET A 245 4.33 10.23 -2.14
CA MET A 245 4.40 8.96 -2.86
C MET A 245 4.49 9.15 -4.38
N VAL A 246 3.73 10.08 -4.96
CA VAL A 246 3.80 10.40 -6.39
C VAL A 246 5.19 10.94 -6.77
N VAL A 247 5.74 11.87 -5.99
CA VAL A 247 7.08 12.42 -6.24
C VAL A 247 8.13 11.32 -6.13
N ALA A 248 8.05 10.47 -5.11
CA ALA A 248 8.97 9.35 -4.94
C ALA A 248 8.90 8.37 -6.12
N ALA A 249 7.70 7.96 -6.54
CA ALA A 249 7.50 7.07 -7.70
C ALA A 249 8.06 7.66 -8.99
N LEU A 250 7.76 8.94 -9.24
CA LEU A 250 8.22 9.66 -10.43
C LEU A 250 9.74 9.71 -10.49
N VAL A 251 10.39 10.11 -9.39
CA VAL A 251 11.85 10.24 -9.34
C VAL A 251 12.51 8.87 -9.43
N SER A 252 11.99 7.85 -8.75
CA SER A 252 12.48 6.47 -8.87
C SER A 252 12.34 5.93 -10.29
N ALA A 253 11.20 6.12 -10.96
CA ALA A 253 11.00 5.69 -12.34
C ALA A 253 11.99 6.39 -13.30
N VAL A 254 12.13 7.71 -13.18
CA VAL A 254 13.08 8.50 -14.00
C VAL A 254 14.52 8.03 -13.80
N LEU A 255 14.96 7.90 -12.54
CA LEU A 255 16.32 7.46 -12.22
C LEU A 255 16.58 6.03 -12.69
N ALA A 256 15.61 5.13 -12.52
CA ALA A 256 15.72 3.75 -12.93
C ALA A 256 15.81 3.62 -14.46
N VAL A 257 14.99 4.37 -15.22
CA VAL A 257 15.07 4.43 -16.70
C VAL A 257 16.39 5.01 -17.17
N ILE A 258 16.83 6.14 -16.61
CA ILE A 258 18.13 6.74 -16.97
C ILE A 258 19.26 5.75 -16.68
N SER A 259 19.17 5.02 -15.58
CA SER A 259 20.14 3.99 -15.21
C SER A 259 20.14 2.87 -16.22
N ALA A 260 18.98 2.29 -16.56
CA ALA A 260 18.82 1.22 -17.54
C ALA A 260 19.32 1.62 -18.94
N LEU A 261 19.01 2.85 -19.39
CA LEU A 261 19.46 3.37 -20.68
C LEU A 261 20.97 3.64 -20.74
N ARG A 262 21.60 3.97 -19.61
CA ARG A 262 23.05 4.22 -19.53
C ARG A 262 23.86 2.96 -19.24
N SER A 263 23.26 1.96 -18.59
CA SER A 263 23.94 0.72 -18.28
C SER A 263 23.90 -0.21 -19.48
N GLU A 264 25.06 -0.61 -19.98
CA GLU A 264 25.21 -1.76 -20.89
C GLU A 264 25.00 -3.09 -20.15
N SER A 265 24.12 -3.13 -19.15
CA SER A 265 23.88 -4.31 -18.33
C SER A 265 23.06 -5.35 -19.10
N PRO A 266 23.59 -6.53 -19.42
CA PRO A 266 22.79 -7.59 -20.00
C PRO A 266 21.84 -8.24 -18.96
N HIS A 267 22.07 -8.04 -17.66
CA HIS A 267 21.33 -8.74 -16.61
C HIS A 267 20.09 -7.96 -16.14
N ARG A 268 18.91 -8.41 -16.59
CA ARG A 268 17.59 -7.86 -16.22
C ARG A 268 17.36 -7.80 -14.71
N ALA A 269 17.73 -8.85 -13.98
CA ALA A 269 17.55 -8.94 -12.53
C ALA A 269 18.21 -7.78 -11.76
N ILE A 270 19.39 -7.34 -12.20
CA ILE A 270 20.10 -6.22 -11.57
C ILE A 270 19.34 -4.91 -11.80
N ALA A 271 18.82 -4.70 -13.01
CA ALA A 271 18.04 -3.50 -13.33
C ALA A 271 16.73 -3.45 -12.54
N TRP A 272 16.05 -4.60 -12.38
CA TRP A 272 14.88 -4.72 -11.51
C TRP A 272 15.20 -4.41 -10.05
N ALA A 273 16.30 -4.96 -9.52
CA ALA A 273 16.72 -4.68 -8.14
C ALA A 273 16.96 -3.18 -7.90
N VAL A 274 17.65 -2.50 -8.83
CA VAL A 274 17.84 -1.03 -8.75
C VAL A 274 16.51 -0.28 -8.81
N SER A 275 15.56 -0.75 -9.62
CA SER A 275 14.24 -0.12 -9.76
C SER A 275 13.34 -0.26 -8.53
N ILE A 276 13.48 -1.35 -7.77
CA ILE A 276 12.69 -1.64 -6.56
C ILE A 276 13.26 -0.91 -5.33
N ALA A 277 14.56 -0.62 -5.32
CA ALA A 277 15.24 0.00 -4.18
C ALA A 277 14.59 1.32 -3.73
N GLY A 278 14.24 2.20 -4.67
CA GLY A 278 13.56 3.46 -4.39
C GLY A 278 12.18 3.29 -3.75
N PRO A 279 11.22 2.61 -4.41
CA PRO A 279 9.91 2.26 -3.86
C PRO A 279 9.95 1.59 -2.48
N ALA A 280 10.89 0.66 -2.26
CA ALA A 280 11.06 0.00 -0.96
C ALA A 280 11.47 0.99 0.13
N ALA A 281 12.42 1.89 -0.16
CA ALA A 281 12.82 2.95 0.76
C ALA A 281 11.68 3.94 1.03
N THR A 282 10.89 4.29 0.00
CA THR A 282 9.68 5.12 0.15
C THR A 282 8.71 4.55 1.17
N LEU A 283 8.36 3.26 1.05
CA LEU A 283 7.44 2.60 1.98
C LEU A 283 8.02 2.54 3.40
N ALA A 284 9.30 2.20 3.52
CA ALA A 284 9.98 2.13 4.83
C ALA A 284 10.03 3.49 5.53
N THR A 285 10.40 4.55 4.82
CA THR A 285 10.47 5.91 5.37
C THR A 285 9.08 6.45 5.68
N LEU A 286 8.09 6.25 4.80
CA LEU A 286 6.71 6.66 5.09
C LEU A 286 6.19 5.97 6.36
N ARG A 287 6.44 4.66 6.51
CA ARG A 287 6.04 3.92 7.71
C ARG A 287 6.75 4.41 8.96
N ALA A 288 8.02 4.80 8.86
CA ALA A 288 8.76 5.41 9.96
C ALA A 288 8.18 6.79 10.34
N CYS A 289 7.80 7.62 9.36
CA CYS A 289 7.16 8.91 9.60
C CYS A 289 5.79 8.76 10.28
N GLU A 290 4.97 7.81 9.83
CA GLU A 290 3.66 7.52 10.45
C GLU A 290 3.78 7.13 11.92
N ARG A 291 4.82 6.36 12.28
CA ARG A 291 5.05 5.90 13.67
C ARG A 291 5.58 6.96 14.62
N ALA A 292 6.29 7.95 14.09
CA ALA A 292 6.99 8.96 14.90
C ALA A 292 6.20 10.29 15.01
N GLU A 293 4.92 10.29 14.62
CA GLU A 293 4.02 11.46 14.69
C GLU A 293 4.65 12.75 14.15
N ILE A 294 5.31 12.60 13.00
CA ILE A 294 6.19 13.63 12.48
C ILE A 294 5.41 14.72 11.73
N SER A 295 5.83 15.99 11.88
CA SER A 295 5.29 17.13 11.12
C SER A 295 5.46 17.01 9.60
N ASP A 296 4.55 17.65 8.86
CA ASP A 296 4.48 17.62 7.38
C ASP A 296 5.83 17.91 6.69
N ALA A 297 6.66 18.80 7.26
CA ALA A 297 7.95 19.19 6.69
C ALA A 297 8.92 18.00 6.51
N ARG A 298 8.88 16.99 7.39
CA ARG A 298 9.79 15.84 7.27
C ARG A 298 9.32 14.81 6.23
N LEU A 299 8.12 14.95 5.65
CA LEU A 299 7.68 14.08 4.54
C LEU A 299 8.56 14.24 3.30
N VAL A 300 9.30 15.35 3.19
CA VAL A 300 10.35 15.53 2.16
C VAL A 300 11.43 14.43 2.24
N SER A 301 11.63 13.82 3.41
CA SER A 301 12.55 12.68 3.55
C SER A 301 12.13 11.45 2.73
N VAL A 302 10.84 11.29 2.41
CA VAL A 302 10.29 10.14 1.66
C VAL A 302 10.82 10.09 0.23
N PRO A 303 10.67 11.14 -0.62
CA PRO A 303 11.28 11.13 -1.96
C PRO A 303 12.81 11.19 -1.91
N LEU A 304 13.41 11.83 -0.91
CA LEU A 304 14.88 11.84 -0.76
C LEU A 304 15.43 10.43 -0.48
N ALA A 305 14.76 9.65 0.37
CA ALA A 305 15.11 8.26 0.64
C ALA A 305 14.98 7.40 -0.64
N ALA A 306 13.94 7.63 -1.44
CA ALA A 306 13.75 6.95 -2.73
C ALA A 306 14.92 7.23 -3.69
N VAL A 307 15.33 8.49 -3.80
CA VAL A 307 16.49 8.92 -4.61
C VAL A 307 17.76 8.26 -4.10
N ALA A 308 18.05 8.39 -2.81
CA ALA A 308 19.27 7.89 -2.19
C ALA A 308 19.39 6.37 -2.39
N ALA A 309 18.32 5.61 -2.11
CA ALA A 309 18.31 4.16 -2.29
C ALA A 309 18.53 3.74 -3.74
N THR A 310 17.89 4.42 -4.70
CA THR A 310 18.07 4.12 -6.13
C THR A 310 19.50 4.40 -6.59
N LEU A 311 20.09 5.52 -6.15
CA LEU A 311 21.47 5.88 -6.48
C LEU A 311 22.49 4.97 -5.83
N LEU A 312 22.30 4.61 -4.56
CA LEU A 312 23.17 3.67 -3.84
C LEU A 312 23.12 2.27 -4.46
N ALA A 313 21.93 1.76 -4.77
CA ALA A 313 21.78 0.47 -5.47
C ALA A 313 22.53 0.48 -6.81
N ARG A 314 22.40 1.57 -7.58
CA ARG A 314 23.15 1.75 -8.83
C ARG A 314 24.66 1.80 -8.59
N ALA A 315 25.13 2.57 -7.61
CA ALA A 315 26.53 2.70 -7.30
C ALA A 315 27.15 1.35 -6.91
N ALA A 316 26.46 0.58 -6.05
CA ALA A 316 26.86 -0.76 -5.65
C ALA A 316 27.01 -1.70 -6.86
N VAL A 317 26.07 -1.67 -7.80
CA VAL A 317 26.15 -2.44 -9.05
C VAL A 317 27.37 -2.04 -9.89
N LEU A 318 27.66 -0.75 -10.02
CA LEU A 318 28.83 -0.27 -10.77
C LEU A 318 30.14 -0.69 -10.12
N VAL A 319 30.23 -0.61 -8.79
CA VAL A 319 31.40 -1.04 -8.02
C VAL A 319 31.62 -2.55 -8.17
N ALA A 320 30.55 -3.35 -8.00
CA ALA A 320 30.62 -4.80 -8.16
C ALA A 320 31.09 -5.21 -9.56
N ARG A 321 30.59 -4.55 -10.60
CA ARG A 321 31.03 -4.78 -12.00
C ARG A 321 32.50 -4.46 -12.21
N ARG A 322 32.96 -3.31 -11.71
CA ARG A 322 34.37 -2.92 -11.78
C ARG A 322 35.26 -3.92 -11.04
N ALA A 323 34.81 -4.41 -9.88
CA ALA A 323 35.53 -5.43 -9.13
C ALA A 323 35.63 -6.75 -9.91
N VAL A 324 34.52 -7.22 -10.51
CA VAL A 324 34.51 -8.45 -11.34
C VAL A 324 35.39 -8.30 -12.58
N ALA A 325 35.32 -7.16 -13.28
CA ALA A 325 36.16 -6.89 -14.45
C ALA A 325 37.66 -6.87 -14.09
N ARG A 326 38.02 -6.23 -12.97
CA ARG A 326 39.41 -6.24 -12.45
C ARG A 326 39.89 -7.65 -12.09
N ARG A 327 39.03 -8.48 -11.49
CA ARG A 327 39.37 -9.89 -11.22
C ARG A 327 39.59 -10.65 -12.52
N ARG A 328 38.70 -10.52 -13.51
CA ARG A 328 38.86 -11.18 -14.83
C ARG A 328 40.14 -10.77 -15.54
N ALA A 329 40.50 -9.49 -15.52
CA ALA A 329 41.75 -9.02 -16.11
C ALA A 329 43.01 -9.59 -15.43
N ARG A 330 42.98 -9.88 -14.12
CA ARG A 330 44.10 -10.52 -13.40
C ARG A 330 44.25 -12.01 -13.72
N TYR A 331 43.18 -12.68 -14.10
CA TYR A 331 43.17 -14.12 -14.44
C TYR A 331 43.16 -14.38 -15.95
N ALA A 332 43.27 -13.35 -16.78
CA ALA A 332 43.42 -13.54 -18.22
C ALA A 332 44.80 -14.17 -18.48
N PRO A 333 44.88 -15.34 -19.13
CA PRO A 333 46.15 -15.97 -19.44
C PRO A 333 47.00 -15.01 -20.29
N SER A 334 48.30 -14.91 -19.98
CA SER A 334 49.24 -14.14 -20.79
C SER A 334 49.17 -14.65 -22.23
N PRO A 335 49.02 -13.77 -23.24
CA PRO A 335 49.09 -14.20 -24.63
C PRO A 335 50.47 -14.81 -24.86
N SER A 336 50.47 -16.10 -25.20
CA SER A 336 51.63 -16.88 -25.62
C SER A 336 51.98 -16.60 -27.07
#